data_AF-A0A850AWG4-F1
#
_entry.id   AF-A0A850AWG4-F1
#
_cell.length_a   1.000
_cell.length_b   1.000
_cell.length_c   1.000
_cell.angle_alpha   90.00
_cell.angle_beta   90.00
_cell.angle_gamma   90.00
#
_symmetry.space_group_name_H-M   'P 1'
#
loop_
_entity.id
_entity.type
_entity.pdbx_description
1 polymer ?
#
loop_
_entity_poly.entity_id
_entity_poly.type
_entity_poly.pdbx_seq_one_letter_code
_entity_poly.pdbx_strand_id
1 'polypeptide(L)'
;MLSGLSNLALLRDARSRRSSSYDRSGGNEDSVRFAPGETREILRTSGAGCVRHIWMTTKGPEEALLRRWVIRMYWDGEEHPSVEAPLGDFFGMGFGMNRNFVSAPLQMSPGEGLGMNCWFPMPFADGAVITITNDGERTNTLFYYVDYEEYDRPMVGAATFHAQWRRENPTDGWMDPSRRAELQSDVWKVWKLPEAMNPTGEGNYVLLEAEGRGHYVGCNLHIDVFERQVNDWYGEGDDMIFIDGDPYPTLSGTGTEDYFCMAY
;
A
#
# COMPACT_ATOMS: atom_id res chain seq x y z
N MET A 1 5.55 19.56 16.58
CA MET A 1 4.73 20.44 15.72
C MET A 1 4.33 19.65 14.49
N LEU A 2 3.04 19.60 14.17
CA LEU A 2 2.51 18.91 12.98
C LEU A 2 3.10 19.56 11.72
N SER A 3 3.45 18.78 10.69
CA SER A 3 4.01 19.32 9.44
C SER A 3 2.97 20.19 8.72
N GLY A 4 3.43 21.28 8.11
CA GLY A 4 2.57 22.26 7.42
C GLY A 4 3.41 23.38 6.82
N LEU A 5 2.83 24.17 5.92
CA LEU A 5 3.55 25.24 5.20
C LEU A 5 4.20 26.28 6.15
N SER A 6 3.57 26.53 7.29
CA SER A 6 4.07 27.44 8.34
C SER A 6 5.43 27.01 8.91
N ASN A 7 5.77 25.72 8.84
CA ASN A 7 7.02 25.18 9.40
C ASN A 7 8.15 25.08 8.36
N LEU A 8 7.93 25.49 7.11
CA LEU A 8 8.95 25.40 6.05
C LEU A 8 10.14 26.35 6.29
N ALA A 9 9.91 27.48 6.96
CA ALA A 9 10.96 28.46 7.26
C ALA A 9 11.84 28.06 8.47
N LEU A 10 11.48 26.99 9.18
CA LEU A 10 12.22 26.55 10.37
C LEU A 10 13.43 25.71 9.96
N LEU A 11 14.58 26.01 10.56
CA LEU A 11 15.79 25.19 10.43
C LEU A 11 15.55 23.80 11.05
N ARG A 12 16.17 22.78 10.46
CA ARG A 12 16.08 21.39 10.91
C ARG A 12 17.47 20.82 11.12
N ASP A 13 17.64 20.09 12.21
CA ASP A 13 18.86 19.34 12.51
C ASP A 13 18.80 17.98 11.82
N ALA A 14 19.06 17.98 10.51
CA ALA A 14 19.01 16.80 9.67
C ALA A 14 20.01 16.91 8.53
N ARG A 15 20.55 15.78 8.07
CA ARG A 15 21.37 15.72 6.86
C ARG A 15 20.60 15.04 5.75
N SER A 16 20.28 15.78 4.68
CA SER A 16 19.63 15.19 3.50
C SER A 16 20.57 14.25 2.75
N ARG A 17 20.00 13.14 2.29
CA ARG A 17 20.65 12.11 1.51
C ARG A 17 19.68 11.59 0.45
N ARG A 18 20.26 11.00 -0.60
CA ARG A 18 19.52 10.29 -1.64
C ARG A 18 20.28 9.03 -2.04
N SER A 19 19.57 7.92 -2.12
CA SER A 19 19.97 6.78 -2.93
C SER A 19 19.20 6.83 -4.25
N SER A 20 19.87 6.68 -5.38
CA SER A 20 19.21 6.76 -6.68
C SER A 20 19.85 5.86 -7.73
N SER A 21 19.10 5.61 -8.80
CA SER A 21 19.54 4.88 -9.99
C SER A 21 20.52 5.65 -10.88
N TYR A 22 21.08 6.78 -10.43
CA TYR A 22 21.90 7.65 -11.27
C TYR A 22 23.15 6.95 -11.81
N ASP A 23 23.59 7.39 -12.99
CA ASP A 23 24.79 6.90 -13.62
C ASP A 23 26.04 7.34 -12.82
N ARG A 24 26.70 6.37 -12.19
CA ARG A 24 27.89 6.62 -11.36
C ARG A 24 29.10 7.13 -12.16
N SER A 25 29.09 6.98 -13.48
CA SER A 25 30.12 7.56 -14.34
C SER A 25 29.92 9.06 -14.61
N GLY A 26 28.75 9.61 -14.28
CA GLY A 26 28.33 10.96 -14.66
C GLY A 26 27.72 11.04 -16.07
N GLY A 27 27.46 9.90 -16.70
CA GLY A 27 26.71 9.79 -17.95
C GLY A 27 25.19 9.92 -17.75
N ASN A 28 24.41 9.28 -18.62
CA ASN A 28 22.95 9.38 -18.65
C ASN A 28 22.28 7.99 -18.65
N GLU A 29 23.00 6.93 -18.23
CA GLU A 29 22.40 5.62 -17.96
C GLU A 29 21.81 5.59 -16.53
N ASP A 30 20.85 6.49 -16.25
CA ASP A 30 20.28 6.72 -14.92
C ASP A 30 19.23 5.70 -14.48
N SER A 31 19.40 4.45 -14.92
CA SER A 31 18.45 3.36 -14.70
C SER A 31 19.15 2.06 -14.37
N VAL A 32 18.49 1.20 -13.62
CA VAL A 32 19.02 -0.10 -13.21
C VAL A 32 18.21 -1.21 -13.87
N ARG A 33 18.89 -2.15 -14.54
CA ARG A 33 18.27 -3.35 -15.11
C ARG A 33 18.31 -4.50 -14.13
N PHE A 34 17.19 -5.22 -14.00
CA PHE A 34 17.04 -6.38 -13.14
C PHE A 34 16.71 -7.60 -14.00
N ALA A 35 17.48 -8.68 -13.86
CA ALA A 35 17.14 -9.98 -14.45
C ALA A 35 15.88 -10.57 -13.77
N PRO A 36 15.19 -11.54 -14.40
CA PRO A 36 14.11 -12.29 -13.75
C PRO A 36 14.57 -12.89 -12.41
N GLY A 37 13.78 -12.72 -11.36
CA GLY A 37 14.07 -13.16 -9.99
C GLY A 37 15.16 -12.36 -9.26
N GLU A 38 15.79 -11.39 -9.92
CA GLU A 38 16.87 -10.62 -9.30
C GLU A 38 16.33 -9.68 -8.23
N THR A 39 16.97 -9.70 -7.06
CA THR A 39 16.73 -8.76 -5.97
C THR A 39 17.95 -7.86 -5.78
N ARG A 40 17.74 -6.56 -5.63
CA ARG A 40 18.80 -5.61 -5.26
C ARG A 40 18.36 -4.70 -4.13
N GLU A 41 19.33 -4.31 -3.32
CA GLU A 41 19.18 -3.22 -2.37
C GLU A 41 19.23 -1.88 -3.13
N ILE A 42 18.17 -1.10 -2.98
CA ILE A 42 18.11 0.27 -3.50
C ILE A 42 18.39 1.30 -2.40
N LEU A 43 18.35 0.88 -1.13
CA LEU A 43 18.82 1.64 0.02
C LEU A 43 19.43 0.68 1.04
N ARG A 44 20.59 1.05 1.59
CA ARG A 44 21.12 0.53 2.86
C ARG A 44 21.74 1.68 3.64
N THR A 45 21.27 1.88 4.87
CA THR A 45 21.78 2.91 5.79
C THR A 45 22.09 2.30 7.15
N SER A 46 22.76 3.07 8.00
CA SER A 46 22.97 2.78 9.41
C SER A 46 22.62 4.02 10.25
N GLY A 47 22.34 3.80 11.54
CA GLY A 47 21.97 4.88 12.46
C GLY A 47 20.57 5.46 12.21
N ALA A 48 20.24 6.53 12.91
CA ALA A 48 18.89 7.09 12.91
C ALA A 48 18.58 7.93 11.66
N GLY A 49 17.34 7.88 11.21
CA GLY A 49 16.90 8.68 10.08
C GLY A 49 15.41 8.56 9.79
N CYS A 50 15.02 9.10 8.64
CA CYS A 50 13.65 9.01 8.14
C CYS A 50 13.64 9.10 6.62
N VAL A 51 13.05 8.11 5.95
CA VAL A 51 12.71 8.24 4.53
C VAL A 51 11.61 9.30 4.41
N ARG A 52 11.81 10.27 3.53
CA ARG A 52 10.90 11.41 3.33
C ARG A 52 10.19 11.37 2.00
N HIS A 53 10.80 10.70 1.02
CA HIS A 53 10.26 10.62 -0.31
C HIS A 53 10.83 9.40 -1.04
N ILE A 54 9.96 8.69 -1.73
CA ILE A 54 10.34 7.65 -2.68
C ILE A 54 9.69 8.01 -4.01
N TRP A 55 10.52 8.14 -5.05
CA TRP A 55 10.05 8.23 -6.43
C TRP A 55 10.54 7.03 -7.22
N MET A 56 9.68 6.47 -8.07
CA MET A 56 10.05 5.39 -8.98
C MET A 56 9.35 5.53 -10.34
N THR A 57 10.00 5.03 -11.38
CA THR A 57 9.34 4.69 -12.64
C THR A 57 9.99 3.47 -13.26
N THR A 58 9.28 2.77 -14.14
CA THR A 58 9.75 1.50 -14.71
C THR A 58 9.44 1.43 -16.20
N LYS A 59 10.25 0.64 -16.90
CA LYS A 59 10.01 0.20 -18.28
C LYS A 59 10.37 -1.26 -18.43
N GLY A 60 9.61 -1.98 -19.25
CA GLY A 60 9.77 -3.41 -19.44
C GLY A 60 8.82 -3.92 -20.51
N PRO A 61 9.09 -5.08 -21.12
CA PRO A 61 8.24 -5.64 -22.16
C PRO A 61 7.05 -6.45 -21.62
N GLU A 62 6.93 -6.60 -20.30
CA GLU A 62 5.91 -7.44 -19.66
C GLU A 62 4.57 -6.75 -19.48
N GLU A 63 3.48 -7.52 -19.62
CA GLU A 63 2.15 -7.10 -19.22
C GLU A 63 2.02 -7.00 -17.70
N ALA A 64 1.13 -6.11 -17.24
CA ALA A 64 0.92 -5.83 -15.83
C ALA A 64 2.24 -5.51 -15.10
N LEU A 65 3.14 -4.77 -15.76
CA LEU A 65 4.52 -4.53 -15.33
C LEU A 65 4.64 -4.06 -13.87
N LEU A 66 3.70 -3.23 -13.38
CA LEU A 66 3.75 -2.75 -11.99
C LEU A 66 3.54 -3.85 -10.95
N ARG A 67 2.97 -5.00 -11.32
CA ARG A 67 2.87 -6.21 -10.49
C ARG A 67 4.03 -7.18 -10.66
N ARG A 68 4.99 -6.89 -11.54
CA ARG A 68 6.23 -7.68 -11.72
C ARG A 68 7.36 -7.22 -10.80
N TRP A 69 7.11 -6.19 -10.00
CA TRP A 69 8.07 -5.67 -9.04
C TRP A 69 7.54 -5.87 -7.63
N VAL A 70 8.39 -6.31 -6.72
CA VAL A 70 8.07 -6.37 -5.28
C VAL A 70 9.00 -5.43 -4.55
N ILE A 71 8.43 -4.55 -3.73
CA ILE A 71 9.17 -3.68 -2.83
C ILE A 71 9.16 -4.28 -1.43
N ARG A 72 10.31 -4.29 -0.77
CA ARG A 72 10.44 -4.66 0.64
C ARG A 72 11.20 -3.61 1.41
N MET A 73 10.77 -3.31 2.63
CA MET A 73 11.46 -2.40 3.53
C MET A 73 11.66 -3.07 4.89
N TYR A 74 12.87 -2.90 5.43
CA TYR A 74 13.31 -3.46 6.69
C TYR A 74 13.84 -2.32 7.55
N TRP A 75 13.33 -2.22 8.78
CA TRP A 75 13.74 -1.19 9.74
C TRP A 75 14.59 -1.79 10.86
N ASP A 76 15.57 -1.03 11.34
CA ASP A 76 16.26 -1.32 12.61
C ASP A 76 16.90 -2.71 12.71
N GLY A 77 17.36 -3.23 11.56
CA GLY A 77 18.03 -4.53 11.47
C GLY A 77 17.11 -5.74 11.54
N GLU A 78 15.79 -5.57 11.37
CA GLU A 78 14.83 -6.68 11.38
C GLU A 78 15.07 -7.70 10.25
N GLU A 79 14.77 -8.97 10.54
CA GLU A 79 14.92 -10.07 9.58
C GLU A 79 13.75 -10.17 8.59
N HIS A 80 12.55 -9.76 9.01
CA HIS A 80 11.33 -9.82 8.23
C HIS A 80 10.89 -8.41 7.82
N PRO A 81 10.43 -8.20 6.58
CA PRO A 81 10.10 -6.87 6.11
C PRO A 81 8.83 -6.33 6.77
N SER A 82 8.91 -5.12 7.35
CA SER A 82 7.74 -4.35 7.78
C SER A 82 6.84 -3.88 6.63
N VAL A 83 7.40 -3.77 5.42
CA VAL A 83 6.66 -3.45 4.19
C VAL A 83 6.96 -4.52 3.16
N GLU A 84 5.92 -5.18 2.63
CA GLU A 84 6.05 -6.10 1.49
C GLU A 84 4.80 -5.99 0.61
N ALA A 85 5.00 -5.56 -0.64
CA ALA A 85 3.90 -5.40 -1.59
C ALA A 85 4.40 -5.40 -3.04
N PRO A 86 3.55 -5.78 -4.02
CA PRO A 86 3.78 -5.43 -5.41
C PRO A 86 3.89 -3.91 -5.57
N LEU A 87 4.76 -3.45 -6.46
CA LEU A 87 5.10 -2.03 -6.58
C LEU A 87 3.88 -1.16 -6.94
N GLY A 88 3.08 -1.60 -7.92
CA GLY A 88 1.83 -0.90 -8.28
C GLY A 88 0.90 -0.77 -7.10
N ASP A 89 0.62 -1.87 -6.41
CA ASP A 89 -0.31 -1.93 -5.28
C ASP A 89 0.17 -1.05 -4.10
N PHE A 90 1.47 -1.01 -3.81
CA PHE A 90 2.06 -0.10 -2.82
C PHE A 90 1.79 1.37 -3.15
N PHE A 91 1.95 1.76 -4.41
CA PHE A 91 1.71 3.13 -4.86
C PHE A 91 0.23 3.44 -5.15
N GLY A 92 -0.69 2.49 -4.95
CA GLY A 92 -2.14 2.70 -5.10
C GLY A 92 -2.75 2.23 -6.43
N MET A 93 -2.01 1.49 -7.25
CA MET A 93 -2.50 0.90 -8.49
C MET A 93 -2.51 -0.64 -8.46
N GLY A 94 -3.69 -1.20 -8.25
CA GLY A 94 -3.92 -2.64 -8.31
C GLY A 94 -3.93 -3.19 -9.73
N PHE A 95 -4.00 -4.52 -9.83
CA PHE A 95 -4.13 -5.28 -11.09
C PHE A 95 -3.01 -5.05 -12.13
N GLY A 96 -1.91 -4.40 -11.73
CA GLY A 96 -0.85 -4.01 -12.67
C GLY A 96 -1.27 -2.90 -13.63
N MET A 97 -2.36 -2.19 -13.33
CA MET A 97 -2.82 -1.02 -14.06
C MET A 97 -1.92 0.18 -13.78
N ASN A 98 -1.98 1.19 -14.65
CA ASN A 98 -1.36 2.48 -14.43
C ASN A 98 -2.34 3.59 -14.84
N ARG A 99 -2.65 4.49 -13.92
CA ARG A 99 -3.52 5.65 -14.15
C ARG A 99 -3.02 6.83 -13.35
N ASN A 100 -3.32 8.03 -13.84
CA ASN A 100 -3.01 9.24 -13.10
C ASN A 100 -3.91 9.35 -11.87
N PHE A 101 -3.32 9.46 -10.67
CA PHE A 101 -4.03 9.85 -9.46
C PHE A 101 -3.12 10.63 -8.52
N VAL A 102 -3.73 11.44 -7.64
CA VAL A 102 -3.02 12.26 -6.65
C VAL A 102 -3.77 12.21 -5.33
N SER A 103 -3.03 11.95 -4.25
CA SER A 103 -3.46 12.07 -2.86
C SER A 103 -2.34 12.78 -2.08
N ALA A 104 -2.55 13.06 -0.79
CA ALA A 104 -1.50 13.64 0.05
C ALA A 104 -0.26 12.72 0.20
N PRO A 105 -0.40 11.42 0.55
CA PRO A 105 0.78 10.56 0.74
C PRO A 105 1.26 9.86 -0.54
N LEU A 106 0.40 9.64 -1.53
CA LEU A 106 0.71 8.91 -2.76
C LEU A 106 0.30 9.69 -4.01
N GLN A 107 1.17 9.71 -5.01
CA GLN A 107 0.91 10.35 -6.30
C GLN A 107 1.48 9.50 -7.42
N MET A 108 0.63 9.05 -8.34
CA MET A 108 1.04 8.39 -9.57
C MET A 108 0.71 9.31 -10.75
N SER A 109 1.61 10.23 -11.08
CA SER A 109 1.50 11.16 -12.21
C SER A 109 2.83 11.87 -12.47
N PRO A 110 3.12 12.35 -13.70
CA PRO A 110 2.37 12.18 -14.94
C PRO A 110 2.68 10.84 -15.63
N GLY A 111 2.36 10.71 -16.93
CA GLY A 111 2.73 9.55 -17.76
C GLY A 111 1.81 8.36 -17.56
N GLU A 112 0.49 8.60 -17.53
CA GLU A 112 -0.52 7.57 -17.26
C GLU A 112 -0.23 6.76 -15.99
N GLY A 113 0.18 7.43 -14.91
CA GLY A 113 0.49 6.79 -13.64
C GLY A 113 1.89 6.21 -13.49
N LEU A 114 2.80 6.40 -14.45
CA LEU A 114 4.15 5.83 -14.35
C LEU A 114 5.12 6.64 -13.47
N GLY A 115 4.81 7.91 -13.17
CA GLY A 115 5.56 8.70 -12.19
C GLY A 115 5.07 8.42 -10.77
N MET A 116 5.62 7.42 -10.10
CA MET A 116 5.17 6.93 -8.78
C MET A 116 5.91 7.67 -7.66
N ASN A 117 5.18 8.38 -6.79
CA ASN A 117 5.72 9.12 -5.66
C ASN A 117 5.02 8.70 -4.36
N CYS A 118 5.81 8.56 -3.30
CA CYS A 118 5.36 8.30 -1.94
C CYS A 118 6.00 9.31 -0.99
N TRP A 119 5.16 9.93 -0.16
CA TRP A 119 5.51 11.01 0.76
C TRP A 119 5.25 10.62 2.24
N PHE A 120 4.92 9.35 2.51
CA PHE A 120 4.85 8.86 3.87
C PHE A 120 6.22 9.02 4.55
N PRO A 121 6.28 9.62 5.76
CA PRO A 121 7.50 9.59 6.55
C PRO A 121 7.71 8.18 7.09
N MET A 122 8.92 7.64 6.92
CA MET A 122 9.27 6.29 7.41
C MET A 122 10.51 6.41 8.32
N PRO A 123 10.32 6.72 9.62
CA PRO A 123 11.41 6.82 10.58
C PRO A 123 12.05 5.46 10.85
N PHE A 124 13.35 5.47 11.12
CA PHE A 124 14.12 4.32 11.59
C PHE A 124 15.15 4.79 12.63
N ALA A 125 15.40 3.96 13.63
CA ALA A 125 16.32 4.24 14.74
C ALA A 125 17.76 3.76 14.48
N ASP A 126 17.92 2.62 13.81
CA ASP A 126 19.22 2.00 13.54
C ASP A 126 19.29 1.39 12.13
N GLY A 127 19.17 2.25 11.14
CA GLY A 127 19.29 1.91 9.73
C GLY A 127 18.01 1.41 9.08
N ALA A 128 18.04 1.45 7.75
CA ALA A 128 16.98 0.95 6.89
C ALA A 128 17.59 0.20 5.71
N VAL A 129 16.91 -0.87 5.30
CA VAL A 129 17.18 -1.57 4.04
C VAL A 129 15.91 -1.53 3.19
N ILE A 130 16.03 -1.13 1.93
CA ILE A 130 14.94 -1.22 0.95
C ILE A 130 15.42 -2.05 -0.22
N THR A 131 14.68 -3.11 -0.55
CA THR A 131 14.98 -3.97 -1.68
C THR A 131 13.88 -3.91 -2.74
N ILE A 132 14.29 -4.12 -3.98
CA ILE A 132 13.39 -4.36 -5.11
C ILE A 132 13.73 -5.72 -5.71
N THR A 133 12.70 -6.53 -5.92
CA THR A 133 12.77 -7.80 -6.66
C THR A 133 12.02 -7.66 -7.97
N ASN A 134 12.64 -8.09 -9.08
CA ASN A 134 11.93 -8.35 -10.33
C ASN A 134 11.32 -9.75 -10.28
N ASP A 135 10.04 -9.84 -9.94
CA ASP A 135 9.26 -11.09 -9.89
C ASP A 135 8.63 -11.42 -11.27
N GLY A 136 9.01 -10.68 -12.31
CA GLY A 136 8.65 -10.95 -13.70
C GLY A 136 9.53 -12.00 -14.37
N GLU A 137 9.14 -12.36 -15.60
CA GLU A 137 9.82 -13.37 -16.42
C GLU A 137 10.85 -12.77 -17.38
N ARG A 138 10.92 -11.43 -17.49
CA ARG A 138 11.81 -10.72 -18.40
C ARG A 138 12.68 -9.73 -17.64
N THR A 139 13.76 -9.29 -18.29
CA THR A 139 14.57 -8.19 -17.75
C THR A 139 13.79 -6.90 -17.82
N ASN A 140 13.58 -6.29 -16.65
CA ASN A 140 12.90 -5.01 -16.50
C ASN A 140 13.86 -3.94 -16.01
N THR A 141 13.51 -2.67 -16.22
CA THR A 141 14.35 -1.52 -15.85
C THR A 141 13.62 -0.61 -14.89
N LEU A 142 14.31 -0.21 -13.82
CA LEU A 142 13.79 0.68 -12.80
C LEU A 142 14.62 1.96 -12.73
N PHE A 143 13.94 3.09 -12.59
CA PHE A 143 14.49 4.36 -12.15
C PHE A 143 13.93 4.63 -10.75
N TYR A 144 14.76 5.09 -9.82
CA TYR A 144 14.30 5.37 -8.46
C TYR A 144 15.10 6.47 -7.81
N TYR A 145 14.44 7.21 -6.91
CA TYR A 145 15.00 8.04 -5.84
C TYR A 145 14.42 7.58 -4.51
N VAL A 146 15.31 7.34 -3.54
CA VAL A 146 14.96 7.19 -2.13
C VAL A 146 15.63 8.34 -1.40
N ASP A 147 14.84 9.35 -1.07
CA ASP A 147 15.24 10.54 -0.32
C ASP A 147 15.01 10.33 1.16
N TYR A 148 16.06 10.53 1.95
CA TYR A 148 16.01 10.35 3.39
C TYR A 148 16.82 11.41 4.10
N GLU A 149 16.52 11.57 5.38
CA GLU A 149 17.29 12.38 6.31
C GLU A 149 18.04 11.46 7.28
N GLU A 150 19.30 11.76 7.55
CA GLU A 150 20.04 11.20 8.69
C GLU A 150 19.88 12.12 9.90
N TYR A 151 19.73 11.52 11.08
CA TYR A 151 19.64 12.20 12.36
C TYR A 151 20.77 11.78 13.29
N ASP A 152 21.16 12.66 14.20
CA ASP A 152 22.16 12.33 15.23
C ASP A 152 21.59 11.41 16.33
N ARG A 153 20.25 11.29 16.41
CA ARG A 153 19.54 10.41 17.35
C ARG A 153 18.19 10.00 16.79
N PRO A 154 17.63 8.84 17.21
CA PRO A 154 16.28 8.44 16.85
C PRO A 154 15.23 9.49 17.18
N MET A 155 14.18 9.55 16.36
CA MET A 155 13.05 10.43 16.60
C MET A 155 12.25 9.92 17.80
N VAL A 156 12.18 10.72 18.86
CA VAL A 156 11.48 10.35 20.09
C VAL A 156 9.99 10.14 19.82
N GLY A 157 9.49 8.95 20.16
CA GLY A 157 8.07 8.60 20.03
C GLY A 157 7.62 8.27 18.60
N ALA A 158 8.56 8.15 17.64
CA ALA A 158 8.24 7.67 16.30
C ALA A 158 7.95 6.17 16.29
N ALA A 159 6.93 5.77 15.53
CA ALA A 159 6.71 4.39 15.12
C ALA A 159 7.35 4.13 13.74
N THR A 160 7.50 2.87 13.38
CA THR A 160 7.98 2.45 12.06
C THR A 160 6.81 2.25 11.09
N PHE A 161 7.04 2.56 9.82
CA PHE A 161 6.02 2.47 8.78
C PHE A 161 5.84 1.02 8.32
N HIS A 162 4.59 0.56 8.23
CA HIS A 162 4.26 -0.78 7.76
C HIS A 162 3.24 -0.72 6.63
N ALA A 163 3.32 -1.68 5.71
CA ALA A 163 2.31 -1.88 4.69
C ALA A 163 2.26 -3.36 4.30
N GLN A 164 1.05 -3.93 4.34
CA GLN A 164 0.79 -5.32 3.98
C GLN A 164 -0.03 -5.35 2.70
N TRP A 165 0.31 -6.27 1.80
CA TRP A 165 -0.51 -6.58 0.64
C TRP A 165 -1.21 -7.92 0.84
N ARG A 166 -2.50 -7.95 0.53
CA ARG A 166 -3.33 -9.16 0.54
C ARG A 166 -4.12 -9.25 -0.76
N ARG A 167 -4.46 -10.48 -1.13
CA ARG A 167 -5.32 -10.77 -2.28
C ARG A 167 -6.10 -12.02 -1.99
N GLU A 168 -7.40 -11.94 -2.25
CA GLU A 168 -8.31 -13.07 -2.29
C GLU A 168 -8.90 -13.14 -3.71
N ASN A 169 -8.92 -14.32 -4.32
CA ASN A 169 -9.45 -14.51 -5.67
C ASN A 169 -9.83 -15.98 -5.92
N PRO A 170 -11.14 -16.33 -5.94
CA PRO A 170 -12.27 -15.44 -5.68
C PRO A 170 -12.28 -14.95 -4.23
N THR A 171 -12.90 -13.79 -3.97
CA THR A 171 -13.25 -13.37 -2.60
C THR A 171 -14.62 -13.96 -2.25
N ASP A 172 -14.74 -14.54 -1.07
CA ASP A 172 -16.02 -15.08 -0.61
C ASP A 172 -17.05 -13.95 -0.40
N GLY A 173 -18.27 -14.18 -0.86
CA GLY A 173 -19.38 -13.25 -0.68
C GLY A 173 -20.18 -13.57 0.58
N TRP A 174 -20.97 -12.60 1.06
CA TRP A 174 -21.84 -12.77 2.23
C TRP A 174 -23.08 -13.65 1.97
N MET A 175 -23.38 -13.99 0.71
CA MET A 175 -24.66 -14.56 0.29
C MET A 175 -24.50 -15.96 -0.31
N ASP A 176 -25.39 -16.89 0.06
CA ASP A 176 -25.51 -18.21 -0.56
C ASP A 176 -25.86 -18.09 -2.05
N PRO A 177 -24.95 -18.47 -2.99
CA PRO A 177 -25.15 -18.27 -4.43
C PRO A 177 -26.46 -18.83 -4.99
N SER A 178 -27.04 -19.86 -4.36
CA SER A 178 -28.32 -20.45 -4.77
C SER A 178 -29.51 -19.47 -4.68
N ARG A 179 -29.33 -18.38 -3.93
CA ARG A 179 -30.37 -17.39 -3.61
C ARG A 179 -30.26 -16.11 -4.40
N ARG A 180 -29.34 -16.06 -5.37
CA ARG A 180 -29.13 -14.90 -6.24
C ARG A 180 -30.41 -14.45 -6.97
N ALA A 181 -31.31 -15.37 -7.31
CA ALA A 181 -32.59 -15.02 -7.93
C ALA A 181 -33.52 -14.22 -6.99
N GLU A 182 -33.44 -14.44 -5.66
CA GLU A 182 -34.25 -13.71 -4.69
C GLU A 182 -33.81 -12.23 -4.57
N LEU A 183 -32.51 -11.93 -4.70
CA LEU A 183 -32.01 -10.54 -4.68
C LEU A 183 -32.65 -9.66 -5.76
N GLN A 184 -32.91 -10.23 -6.94
CA GLN A 184 -33.55 -9.49 -8.05
C GLN A 184 -35.01 -9.18 -7.75
N SER A 185 -35.64 -9.91 -6.82
CA SER A 185 -37.06 -9.78 -6.50
C SER A 185 -37.32 -8.94 -5.25
N ASP A 186 -36.54 -9.12 -4.18
CA ASP A 186 -36.68 -8.40 -2.91
C ASP A 186 -35.40 -8.53 -2.06
N VAL A 187 -34.48 -7.58 -2.22
CA VAL A 187 -33.21 -7.54 -1.48
C VAL A 187 -33.41 -7.46 0.04
N TRP A 188 -34.45 -6.75 0.51
CA TRP A 188 -34.72 -6.54 1.93
C TRP A 188 -35.10 -7.83 2.65
N LYS A 189 -35.72 -8.77 1.94
CA LYS A 189 -36.02 -10.10 2.47
C LYS A 189 -34.73 -10.89 2.71
N VAL A 190 -33.74 -10.78 1.80
CA VAL A 190 -32.48 -11.52 1.91
C VAL A 190 -31.62 -10.97 3.05
N TRP A 191 -31.51 -9.65 3.19
CA TRP A 191 -30.73 -9.02 4.27
C TRP A 191 -31.24 -9.27 5.69
N LYS A 192 -32.49 -9.70 5.85
CA LYS A 192 -33.09 -9.98 7.18
C LYS A 192 -32.90 -11.42 7.63
N LEU A 193 -32.19 -12.24 6.86
CA LEU A 193 -32.05 -13.66 7.15
C LEU A 193 -30.89 -13.92 8.09
N PRO A 194 -31.00 -14.90 9.00
CA PRO A 194 -29.94 -15.20 9.96
C PRO A 194 -28.58 -15.43 9.31
N GLU A 195 -28.54 -16.09 8.15
CA GLU A 195 -27.32 -16.37 7.39
C GLU A 195 -26.66 -15.13 6.76
N ALA A 196 -27.39 -14.01 6.64
CA ALA A 196 -26.84 -12.73 6.19
C ALA A 196 -26.30 -11.88 7.35
N MET A 197 -26.51 -12.30 8.61
CA MET A 197 -26.05 -11.56 9.78
C MET A 197 -24.60 -11.96 10.12
N ASN A 198 -23.69 -10.98 10.17
CA ASN A 198 -22.30 -11.21 10.54
C ASN A 198 -21.88 -10.39 11.78
N PRO A 199 -22.23 -10.82 13.01
CA PRO A 199 -21.90 -10.06 14.22
C PRO A 199 -20.43 -10.20 14.67
N THR A 200 -19.69 -11.18 14.11
CA THR A 200 -18.32 -11.52 14.54
C THR A 200 -17.26 -11.11 13.52
N GLY A 201 -17.66 -10.69 12.31
CA GLY A 201 -16.74 -10.46 11.20
C GLY A 201 -16.13 -11.74 10.62
N GLU A 202 -16.63 -12.92 11.01
CA GLU A 202 -16.15 -14.20 10.47
C GLU A 202 -16.38 -14.26 8.96
N GLY A 203 -15.35 -14.67 8.21
CA GLY A 203 -15.39 -14.71 6.74
C GLY A 203 -15.21 -13.35 6.03
N ASN A 204 -14.99 -12.25 6.76
CA ASN A 204 -14.68 -10.97 6.12
C ASN A 204 -13.29 -10.99 5.46
N TYR A 205 -13.15 -10.26 4.36
CA TYR A 205 -11.84 -9.97 3.77
C TYR A 205 -10.98 -9.16 4.77
N VAL A 206 -9.81 -9.68 5.12
CA VAL A 206 -8.90 -9.01 6.04
C VAL A 206 -8.11 -7.95 5.29
N LEU A 207 -8.30 -6.67 5.63
CA LEU A 207 -7.49 -5.56 5.10
C LEU A 207 -6.12 -5.49 5.78
N LEU A 208 -6.11 -5.47 7.12
CA LEU A 208 -4.93 -5.37 7.96
C LEU A 208 -5.07 -6.26 9.20
N GLU A 209 -4.00 -6.96 9.56
CA GLU A 209 -3.86 -7.65 10.84
C GLU A 209 -2.44 -7.42 11.35
N ALA A 210 -2.31 -6.95 12.58
CA ALA A 210 -1.03 -6.64 13.19
C ALA A 210 -1.14 -6.66 14.73
N GLU A 211 -0.05 -7.00 15.39
CA GLU A 211 0.11 -6.89 16.85
C GLU A 211 1.15 -5.81 17.16
N GLY A 212 0.82 -4.91 18.09
CA GLY A 212 1.73 -3.85 18.52
C GLY A 212 0.98 -2.57 18.88
N ARG A 213 1.73 -1.49 19.12
CA ARG A 213 1.17 -0.17 19.44
C ARG A 213 1.40 0.78 18.28
N GLY A 214 0.33 1.24 17.64
CA GLY A 214 0.40 2.11 16.47
C GLY A 214 -0.92 2.80 16.17
N HIS A 215 -1.07 3.23 14.92
CA HIS A 215 -2.31 3.78 14.38
C HIS A 215 -2.41 3.43 12.90
N TYR A 216 -3.61 3.04 12.48
CA TYR A 216 -3.93 2.80 11.07
C TYR A 216 -4.04 4.13 10.31
N VAL A 217 -3.42 4.22 9.12
CA VAL A 217 -3.34 5.48 8.35
C VAL A 217 -3.99 5.42 6.96
N GLY A 218 -4.52 4.26 6.55
CA GLY A 218 -5.28 4.11 5.30
C GLY A 218 -5.02 2.81 4.57
N CYS A 219 -5.76 2.61 3.47
CA CYS A 219 -5.61 1.51 2.54
C CYS A 219 -5.84 1.96 1.09
N ASN A 220 -5.34 1.17 0.15
CA ASN A 220 -5.86 1.13 -1.21
C ASN A 220 -6.69 -0.14 -1.35
N LEU A 221 -7.92 -0.04 -1.83
CA LEU A 221 -8.79 -1.18 -2.11
C LEU A 221 -9.04 -1.27 -3.61
N HIS A 222 -8.79 -2.44 -4.19
CA HIS A 222 -9.00 -2.71 -5.61
C HIS A 222 -9.90 -3.94 -5.75
N ILE A 223 -11.08 -3.76 -6.35
CA ILE A 223 -12.09 -4.81 -6.50
C ILE A 223 -12.32 -5.06 -7.98
N ASP A 224 -12.30 -6.33 -8.38
CA ASP A 224 -12.70 -6.79 -9.71
C ASP A 224 -13.91 -7.73 -9.56
N VAL A 225 -15.02 -7.38 -10.22
CA VAL A 225 -16.30 -8.07 -10.09
C VAL A 225 -16.49 -8.99 -11.29
N PHE A 226 -16.03 -10.23 -11.15
CA PHE A 226 -16.10 -11.24 -12.23
C PHE A 226 -17.53 -11.72 -12.53
N GLU A 227 -18.42 -11.67 -11.53
CA GLU A 227 -19.82 -12.03 -11.67
C GLU A 227 -20.73 -10.84 -11.35
N ARG A 228 -21.51 -10.42 -12.34
CA ARG A 228 -22.45 -9.30 -12.21
C ARG A 228 -23.47 -9.55 -11.10
N GLN A 229 -23.42 -8.72 -10.07
CA GLN A 229 -24.42 -8.69 -9.00
C GLN A 229 -25.69 -7.96 -9.48
N VAL A 230 -26.76 -8.00 -8.67
CA VAL A 230 -27.93 -7.14 -8.94
C VAL A 230 -27.46 -5.69 -8.93
N ASN A 231 -27.68 -4.98 -10.04
CA ASN A 231 -27.20 -3.61 -10.31
C ASN A 231 -25.65 -3.45 -10.39
N ASP A 232 -24.89 -4.53 -10.57
CA ASP A 232 -23.41 -4.52 -10.60
C ASP A 232 -22.75 -3.92 -9.34
N TRP A 233 -23.47 -3.92 -8.21
CA TRP A 233 -23.03 -3.30 -6.96
C TRP A 233 -22.22 -4.26 -6.08
N TYR A 234 -21.11 -3.77 -5.53
CA TYR A 234 -20.19 -4.52 -4.67
C TYR A 234 -20.09 -3.94 -3.24
N GLY A 235 -20.75 -2.82 -2.97
CA GLY A 235 -20.37 -1.92 -1.87
C GLY A 235 -21.12 -2.09 -0.55
N GLU A 236 -22.06 -3.02 -0.40
CA GLU A 236 -22.81 -3.15 0.87
C GLU A 236 -21.99 -3.72 2.05
N GLY A 237 -20.74 -4.10 1.84
CA GLY A 237 -19.90 -4.67 2.90
C GLY A 237 -19.44 -3.59 3.89
N ASP A 238 -19.85 -3.74 5.16
CA ASP A 238 -19.41 -2.88 6.26
C ASP A 238 -17.92 -3.09 6.58
N ASP A 239 -17.18 -2.00 6.84
CA ASP A 239 -15.89 -2.13 7.53
C ASP A 239 -16.09 -2.53 9.00
N MET A 240 -15.30 -3.49 9.46
CA MET A 240 -15.30 -3.96 10.84
C MET A 240 -13.88 -3.92 11.39
N ILE A 241 -13.63 -3.10 12.41
CA ILE A 241 -12.31 -2.91 13.01
C ILE A 241 -12.33 -3.42 14.45
N PHE A 242 -11.46 -4.40 14.72
CA PHE A 242 -11.25 -5.00 16.03
C PHE A 242 -9.96 -4.44 16.63
N ILE A 243 -10.03 -3.85 17.81
CA ILE A 243 -8.88 -3.21 18.46
C ILE A 243 -8.53 -3.98 19.74
N ASP A 244 -7.23 -4.21 19.96
CA ASP A 244 -6.69 -4.79 21.20
C ASP A 244 -7.35 -6.11 21.66
N GLY A 245 -7.82 -6.92 20.71
CA GLY A 245 -8.44 -8.23 20.96
C GLY A 245 -9.90 -8.17 21.41
N ASP A 246 -10.60 -7.05 21.17
CA ASP A 246 -12.03 -6.93 21.45
C ASP A 246 -12.84 -8.07 20.78
N PRO A 247 -13.80 -8.70 21.49
CA PRO A 247 -14.54 -9.85 20.98
C PRO A 247 -15.61 -9.49 19.93
N TYR A 248 -15.87 -8.19 19.74
CA TYR A 248 -16.80 -7.60 18.78
C TYR A 248 -16.12 -6.40 18.13
N PRO A 249 -16.52 -5.98 16.91
CA PRO A 249 -15.88 -4.85 16.26
C PRO A 249 -16.02 -3.58 17.12
N THR A 250 -14.89 -2.95 17.41
CA THR A 250 -14.82 -1.68 18.14
C THR A 250 -15.38 -0.54 17.28
N LEU A 251 -15.16 -0.62 15.95
CA LEU A 251 -15.73 0.29 14.96
C LEU A 251 -16.44 -0.54 13.89
N SER A 252 -17.65 -0.13 13.52
CA SER A 252 -18.45 -0.72 12.45
C SER A 252 -18.96 0.36 11.52
N GLY A 253 -18.78 0.14 10.21
CA GLY A 253 -19.31 0.98 9.15
C GLY A 253 -20.71 0.60 8.72
N THR A 254 -21.09 1.07 7.54
CA THR A 254 -22.43 0.92 6.94
C THR A 254 -22.41 0.54 5.45
N GLY A 255 -21.22 0.45 4.87
CA GLY A 255 -20.99 0.20 3.45
C GLY A 255 -19.54 0.50 3.08
N THR A 256 -19.05 -0.13 2.03
CA THR A 256 -17.71 0.08 1.49
C THR A 256 -17.59 1.47 0.88
N GLU A 257 -18.58 1.94 0.13
CA GLU A 257 -18.62 3.31 -0.37
C GLU A 257 -18.67 4.34 0.76
N ASP A 258 -19.41 4.02 1.82
CA ASP A 258 -19.54 4.87 3.02
C ASP A 258 -18.18 5.00 3.71
N TYR A 259 -17.45 3.88 3.85
CA TYR A 259 -16.08 3.86 4.37
C TYR A 259 -15.14 4.77 3.54
N PHE A 260 -15.32 4.79 2.22
CA PHE A 260 -14.59 5.68 1.31
C PHE A 260 -15.18 7.09 1.19
N CYS A 261 -16.09 7.48 2.10
CA CYS A 261 -16.73 8.81 2.15
C CYS A 261 -17.48 9.16 0.85
N MET A 262 -18.02 8.16 0.17
CA MET A 262 -18.92 8.30 -0.98
C MET A 262 -20.36 7.99 -0.54
N ALA A 263 -21.31 8.16 -1.47
CA ALA A 263 -22.72 7.80 -1.28
C ALA A 263 -23.42 7.71 -2.65
N TYR A 264 -24.59 7.06 -2.70
CA TYR A 264 -25.48 6.98 -3.86
C TYR A 264 -26.61 8.03 -3.82
#